data_AF-A0A372ITU6-F1
#
_entry.id   AF-A0A372ITU6-F1
#
_cell.length_a   1.000
_cell.length_b   1.000
_cell.length_c   1.000
_cell.angle_alpha   90.00
_cell.angle_beta   90.00
_cell.angle_gamma   90.00
#
_symmetry.space_group_name_H-M   'P 1'
#
loop_
_entity.id
_entity.type
_entity.pdbx_description
1 polymer ?
#
loop_
_entity_poly.entity_id
_entity_poly.type
_entity_poly.pdbx_seq_one_letter_code
_entity_poly.pdbx_strand_id
1 'polypeptide(L)'
;MYRAAAAVAAVALFAGMQASAQSAAPAAQTRQKIDQGIADLKAGQDAQALAVLREAIAADPGNEAVLLLAADAALNLYQGPVAVQYAEKARAIDPNDWKIHTTLVAAYAAAGMRPQRDAERMLLRKYHSDPTAKDAEQTSGFLLEIFPVKQYRVEAVEFYRPVEKMHIYYRFLIRDQGRKRVWSIDAESNDFDETSWAKAYPKQAAEGQRQYQLTGHGTSINLDYRMFSGNPDYDTIRAMVVKIIEQQTAPFPGEAKQ
;
A
#
# COMPACT_ATOMS: atom_id res chain seq x y z
N MET A 1 61.02 66.22 -40.47
CA MET A 1 59.82 65.83 -41.22
C MET A 1 59.79 64.31 -41.32
N TYR A 2 59.10 63.64 -40.40
CA TYR A 2 58.95 62.18 -40.35
C TYR A 2 57.48 61.87 -40.03
N ARG A 3 56.93 60.92 -40.80
CA ARG A 3 55.55 60.41 -40.74
C ARG A 3 55.33 59.52 -39.51
N ALA A 4 54.11 59.47 -39.00
CA ALA A 4 53.56 58.26 -38.38
C ALA A 4 52.03 58.23 -38.50
N ALA A 5 51.53 57.18 -39.14
CA ALA A 5 50.12 56.87 -39.33
C ALA A 5 49.57 56.12 -38.11
N ALA A 6 48.33 56.43 -37.72
CA ALA A 6 47.61 55.73 -36.66
C ALA A 6 46.97 54.45 -37.20
N ALA A 7 47.28 53.31 -36.58
CA ALA A 7 46.58 52.04 -36.75
C ALA A 7 45.67 51.81 -35.54
N VAL A 8 44.38 51.61 -35.81
CA VAL A 8 43.35 51.29 -34.81
C VAL A 8 43.38 49.77 -34.56
N ALA A 9 43.70 49.36 -33.33
CA ALA A 9 43.55 47.98 -32.87
C ALA A 9 42.18 47.81 -32.22
N ALA A 10 41.35 46.94 -32.80
CA ALA A 10 40.09 46.51 -32.21
C ALA A 10 40.36 45.41 -31.17
N VAL A 11 40.04 45.69 -29.91
CA VAL A 11 40.03 44.71 -28.82
C VAL A 11 38.68 43.97 -28.85
N ALA A 12 38.73 42.65 -29.06
CA ALA A 12 37.55 41.80 -29.00
C ALA A 12 37.13 41.57 -27.54
N LEU A 13 35.89 41.94 -27.21
CA LEU A 13 35.19 41.56 -25.98
C LEU A 13 34.46 40.23 -26.23
N PHE A 14 34.97 39.13 -25.65
CA PHE A 14 34.18 37.93 -25.41
C PHE A 14 34.22 37.63 -23.91
N ALA A 15 33.22 38.13 -23.19
CA ALA A 15 32.97 37.76 -21.80
C ALA A 15 31.51 37.34 -21.65
N GLY A 16 31.31 36.11 -21.16
CA GLY A 16 30.15 35.76 -20.36
C GLY A 16 29.02 34.97 -21.05
N MET A 17 29.25 33.70 -21.35
CA MET A 17 28.17 32.70 -21.41
C MET A 17 28.71 31.33 -20.95
N GLN A 18 29.01 31.19 -19.66
CA GLN A 18 29.20 29.87 -19.04
C GLN A 18 28.65 29.90 -17.61
N ALA A 19 27.33 29.82 -17.49
CA ALA A 19 26.67 29.57 -16.21
C ALA A 19 25.29 28.93 -16.44
N SER A 20 25.27 27.68 -16.90
CA SER A 20 24.03 26.88 -16.89
C SER A 20 24.23 25.35 -16.82
N ALA A 21 25.45 24.84 -16.70
CA ALA A 21 25.70 23.40 -16.68
C ALA A 21 25.87 22.78 -15.27
N GLN A 22 26.03 23.59 -14.21
CA GLN A 22 26.44 23.08 -12.89
C GLN A 22 25.29 22.51 -12.02
N SER A 23 24.02 22.68 -12.39
CA SER A 23 22.86 22.30 -11.57
C SER A 23 22.16 20.99 -11.97
N ALA A 24 22.54 20.35 -13.09
CA ALA A 24 21.84 19.18 -13.61
C ALA A 24 22.29 17.83 -13.01
N ALA A 25 23.56 17.73 -12.56
CA ALA A 25 24.12 16.45 -12.10
C ALA A 25 23.50 15.90 -10.79
N PRO A 26 23.22 16.72 -9.75
CA PRO A 26 22.59 16.23 -8.52
C PRO A 26 21.14 15.76 -8.72
N ALA A 27 20.40 16.43 -9.60
CA ALA A 27 19.03 16.06 -9.94
C ALA A 27 18.97 14.74 -10.73
N ALA A 28 19.90 14.55 -11.69
CA ALA A 28 20.02 13.31 -12.45
C ALA A 28 20.38 12.12 -11.54
N GLN A 29 21.31 12.31 -10.61
CA GLN A 29 21.71 11.28 -9.65
C GLN A 29 20.55 10.92 -8.69
N THR A 30 19.77 11.91 -8.26
CA THR A 30 18.58 11.67 -7.41
C THR A 30 17.54 10.84 -8.16
N ARG A 31 17.25 11.19 -9.42
CA ARG A 31 16.32 10.41 -10.26
C ARG A 31 16.78 8.95 -10.43
N GLN A 32 18.07 8.73 -10.69
CA GLN A 32 18.63 7.38 -10.82
C GLN A 32 18.41 6.55 -9.54
N LYS A 33 18.56 7.16 -8.36
CA LYS A 33 18.29 6.49 -7.08
C LYS A 33 16.81 6.13 -6.92
N ILE A 34 15.91 7.03 -7.30
CA ILE A 34 14.47 6.76 -7.26
C ILE A 34 14.13 5.58 -8.18
N ASP A 35 14.63 5.59 -9.42
CA ASP A 35 14.40 4.52 -10.40
C ASP A 35 14.94 3.16 -9.90
N GLN A 36 16.12 3.17 -9.27
CA GLN A 36 16.69 1.98 -8.63
C GLN A 36 15.82 1.48 -7.47
N GLY A 37 15.38 2.38 -6.57
CA GLY A 37 14.51 2.01 -5.45
C GLY A 37 13.19 1.39 -5.92
N ILE A 38 12.61 1.90 -7.00
CA ILE A 38 11.42 1.33 -7.63
C ILE A 38 11.72 -0.06 -8.22
N ALA A 39 12.87 -0.24 -8.87
CA ALA A 39 13.28 -1.53 -9.41
C ALA A 39 13.48 -2.57 -8.30
N ASP A 40 14.13 -2.19 -7.21
CA ASP A 40 14.37 -3.03 -6.04
C ASP A 40 13.04 -3.47 -5.38
N LEU A 41 12.07 -2.56 -5.23
CA LEU A 41 10.72 -2.88 -4.74
C LEU A 41 10.02 -3.92 -5.63
N LYS A 42 10.08 -3.73 -6.95
CA LYS A 42 9.49 -4.68 -7.91
C LYS A 42 10.18 -6.05 -7.86
N ALA A 43 11.48 -6.08 -7.57
CA ALA A 43 12.26 -7.30 -7.40
C ALA A 43 12.09 -7.94 -6.00
N GLY A 44 11.35 -7.31 -5.08
CA GLY A 44 11.20 -7.76 -3.70
C GLY A 44 12.43 -7.55 -2.81
N GLN A 45 13.36 -6.70 -3.24
CA GLN A 45 14.59 -6.34 -2.55
C GLN A 45 14.38 -5.11 -1.66
N ASP A 46 13.43 -5.17 -0.72
CA ASP A 46 12.98 -3.93 -0.04
C ASP A 46 14.04 -3.32 0.86
N ALA A 47 15.00 -4.10 1.39
CA ALA A 47 16.10 -3.57 2.18
C ALA A 47 17.01 -2.67 1.33
N GLN A 48 17.30 -3.10 0.10
CA GLN A 48 18.05 -2.34 -0.89
C GLN A 48 17.24 -1.11 -1.33
N ALA A 49 15.95 -1.30 -1.63
CA ALA A 49 15.06 -0.21 -1.98
C ALA A 49 15.05 0.88 -0.91
N LEU A 50 14.83 0.50 0.36
CA LEU A 50 14.78 1.44 1.48
C LEU A 50 16.11 2.19 1.66
N ALA A 51 17.25 1.51 1.48
CA ALA A 51 18.57 2.14 1.57
C ALA A 51 18.75 3.21 0.48
N VAL A 52 18.46 2.88 -0.78
CA VAL A 52 18.62 3.81 -1.90
C VAL A 52 17.61 4.98 -1.82
N LEU A 53 16.36 4.69 -1.42
CA LEU A 53 15.33 5.71 -1.26
C LEU A 53 15.68 6.69 -0.12
N ARG A 54 16.34 6.24 0.96
CA ARG A 54 16.86 7.14 2.01
C ARG A 54 17.86 8.14 1.47
N GLU A 55 18.73 7.72 0.55
CA GLU A 55 19.66 8.63 -0.10
C GLU A 55 18.95 9.63 -1.02
N ALA A 56 17.89 9.21 -1.71
CA ALA A 56 17.06 10.12 -2.50
C ALA A 56 16.32 11.14 -1.62
N ILE A 57 15.77 10.70 -0.48
CA ILE A 57 15.13 11.58 0.53
C ILE A 57 16.14 12.57 1.12
N ALA A 58 17.39 12.17 1.33
CA ALA A 58 18.42 13.09 1.81
C ALA A 58 18.73 14.21 0.80
N ALA A 59 18.60 13.94 -0.50
CA ALA A 59 18.82 14.92 -1.56
C ALA A 59 17.59 15.83 -1.77
N ASP A 60 16.38 15.28 -1.60
CA ASP A 60 15.11 16.02 -1.68
C ASP A 60 14.12 15.54 -0.60
N PRO A 61 14.17 16.13 0.62
CA PRO A 61 13.30 15.74 1.71
C PRO A 61 11.81 16.05 1.49
N GLY A 62 11.49 16.90 0.50
CA GLY A 62 10.13 17.33 0.16
C GLY A 62 9.47 16.47 -0.91
N ASN A 63 10.13 15.42 -1.38
CA ASN A 63 9.58 14.53 -2.39
C ASN A 63 8.62 13.50 -1.78
N GLU A 64 7.34 13.85 -1.78
CA GLU A 64 6.23 13.03 -1.25
C GLU A 64 6.22 11.61 -1.84
N ALA A 65 6.36 11.46 -3.16
CA ALA A 65 6.39 10.15 -3.81
C ALA A 65 7.53 9.25 -3.30
N VAL A 66 8.72 9.81 -3.06
CA VAL A 66 9.87 9.03 -2.54
C VAL A 66 9.65 8.63 -1.08
N LEU A 67 9.01 9.49 -0.29
CA LEU A 67 8.61 9.15 1.08
C LEU A 67 7.60 8.00 1.10
N LEU A 68 6.61 7.99 0.20
CA LEU A 68 5.67 6.87 0.08
C LEU A 68 6.34 5.57 -0.38
N LEU A 69 7.28 5.63 -1.32
CA LEU A 69 8.07 4.46 -1.72
C LEU A 69 8.90 3.91 -0.54
N ALA A 70 9.48 4.78 0.29
CA ALA A 70 10.22 4.36 1.48
C ALA A 70 9.30 3.75 2.55
N ALA A 71 8.09 4.28 2.72
CA ALA A 71 7.08 3.69 3.59
C ALA A 71 6.66 2.30 3.10
N ASP A 72 6.46 2.10 1.80
CA ASP A 72 6.15 0.79 1.21
C ASP A 72 7.30 -0.22 1.41
N ALA A 73 8.55 0.20 1.18
CA ALA A 73 9.71 -0.63 1.46
C ALA A 73 9.78 -1.05 2.94
N ALA A 74 9.52 -0.11 3.86
CA ALA A 74 9.47 -0.39 5.30
C ALA A 74 8.32 -1.33 5.68
N LEU A 75 7.14 -1.19 5.06
CA LEU A 75 6.01 -2.10 5.25
C LEU A 75 6.34 -3.54 4.82
N ASN A 76 7.00 -3.70 3.67
CA ASN A 76 7.41 -5.01 3.18
C ASN A 76 8.48 -5.68 4.06
N LEU A 77 9.24 -4.88 4.83
CA LEU A 77 10.17 -5.35 5.86
C LEU A 77 9.52 -5.53 7.25
N TYR A 78 8.21 -5.34 7.38
CA TYR A 78 7.47 -5.34 8.65
C TYR A 78 7.98 -4.30 9.67
N GLN A 79 8.55 -3.20 9.19
CA GLN A 79 9.07 -2.10 10.01
C GLN A 79 8.01 -1.02 10.22
N GLY A 80 6.93 -1.36 10.92
CA GLY A 80 5.77 -0.48 11.15
C GLY A 80 6.13 0.95 11.61
N PRO A 81 6.92 1.14 12.68
CA PRO A 81 7.32 2.47 13.12
C PRO A 81 8.09 3.29 12.08
N VAL A 82 8.90 2.64 11.24
CA VAL A 82 9.65 3.30 10.16
C VAL A 82 8.71 3.70 9.03
N ALA A 83 7.75 2.83 8.67
CA ALA A 83 6.73 3.13 7.67
C ALA A 83 5.89 4.35 8.09
N VAL A 84 5.47 4.41 9.37
CA VAL A 84 4.74 5.56 9.93
C VAL A 84 5.56 6.83 9.78
N GLN A 85 6.86 6.82 10.13
CA GLN A 85 7.71 8.01 10.00
C GLN A 85 7.75 8.59 8.59
N TYR A 86 7.83 7.76 7.55
CA TYR A 86 7.87 8.25 6.17
C TYR A 86 6.49 8.69 5.67
N ALA A 87 5.44 7.91 5.94
CA ALA A 87 4.08 8.24 5.54
C ALA A 87 3.57 9.53 6.22
N GLU A 88 3.95 9.78 7.47
CA GLU A 88 3.67 11.02 8.19
C GLU A 88 4.37 12.24 7.59
N LYS A 89 5.62 12.07 7.14
CA LYS A 89 6.33 13.13 6.41
C LYS A 89 5.66 13.44 5.09
N ALA A 90 5.18 12.43 4.37
CA ALA A 90 4.39 12.62 3.16
C ALA A 90 3.10 13.41 3.47
N ARG A 91 2.35 13.02 4.51
CA ARG A 91 1.13 13.73 4.95
C ARG A 91 1.37 15.19 5.30
N ALA A 92 2.53 15.52 5.87
CA ALA A 92 2.89 16.90 6.18
C ALA A 92 3.12 17.77 4.93
N ILE A 93 3.43 17.15 3.78
CA ILE A 93 3.62 17.83 2.49
C ILE A 93 2.28 18.03 1.79
N ASP A 94 1.48 16.97 1.66
CA ASP A 94 0.13 17.03 1.11
C ASP A 94 -0.86 16.28 2.02
N PRO A 95 -1.58 16.96 2.92
CA PRO A 95 -2.53 16.32 3.81
C PRO A 95 -3.83 15.88 3.13
N ASN A 96 -4.03 16.20 1.84
CA ASN A 96 -5.28 15.89 1.12
C ASN A 96 -5.11 14.77 0.08
N ASP A 97 -3.90 14.24 -0.13
CA ASP A 97 -3.71 13.09 -1.01
C ASP A 97 -4.17 11.79 -0.33
N TRP A 98 -5.27 11.24 -0.83
CA TRP A 98 -5.86 9.99 -0.36
C TRP A 98 -4.90 8.78 -0.48
N LYS A 99 -3.89 8.82 -1.36
CA LYS A 99 -2.88 7.76 -1.48
C LYS A 99 -2.01 7.68 -0.23
N ILE A 100 -1.66 8.83 0.35
CA ILE A 100 -0.90 8.90 1.61
C ILE A 100 -1.72 8.25 2.74
N HIS A 101 -3.01 8.54 2.79
CA HIS A 101 -3.92 7.93 3.77
C HIS A 101 -4.02 6.42 3.60
N THR A 102 -3.99 5.91 2.37
CA THR A 102 -3.93 4.47 2.08
C THR A 102 -2.66 3.84 2.67
N THR A 103 -1.49 4.48 2.50
CA THR A 103 -0.24 4.02 3.11
C THR A 103 -0.26 4.13 4.64
N LEU A 104 -0.84 5.19 5.21
CA LEU A 104 -0.94 5.39 6.66
C LEU A 104 -1.79 4.32 7.34
N VAL A 105 -2.88 3.86 6.71
CA VAL A 105 -3.66 2.73 7.24
C VAL A 105 -2.75 1.52 7.46
N ALA A 106 -2.01 1.09 6.44
CA ALA A 106 -1.13 -0.06 6.52
C ALA A 106 0.04 0.18 7.51
N ALA A 107 0.61 1.38 7.53
CA ALA A 107 1.71 1.75 8.42
C ALA A 107 1.28 1.71 9.90
N TYR A 108 0.14 2.31 10.23
CA TYR A 108 -0.40 2.27 11.58
C TYR A 108 -0.82 0.86 11.99
N ALA A 109 -1.38 0.07 11.08
CA ALA A 109 -1.68 -1.33 11.35
C ALA A 109 -0.40 -2.11 11.71
N ALA A 110 0.66 -1.99 10.89
CA ALA A 110 1.95 -2.63 11.13
C ALA A 110 2.66 -2.14 12.41
N ALA A 111 2.41 -0.89 12.84
CA ALA A 111 2.92 -0.32 14.08
C ALA A 111 2.07 -0.64 15.32
N GLY A 112 0.94 -1.34 15.17
CA GLY A 112 -0.01 -1.62 16.26
C GLY A 112 -0.82 -0.39 16.72
N MET A 113 -0.83 0.69 15.95
CA MET A 113 -1.49 1.96 16.24
C MET A 113 -2.96 1.93 15.78
N ARG A 114 -3.76 1.06 16.40
CA ARG A 114 -5.15 0.77 15.97
C ARG A 114 -6.06 2.01 15.89
N PRO A 115 -6.09 2.92 16.89
CA PRO A 115 -6.94 4.11 16.79
C PRO A 115 -6.63 4.98 15.58
N GLN A 116 -5.34 5.15 15.26
CA GLN A 116 -4.89 5.92 14.11
C GLN A 116 -5.21 5.22 12.80
N ARG A 117 -4.97 3.91 12.70
CA ARG A 117 -5.39 3.09 11.56
C ARG A 117 -6.88 3.27 11.27
N ASP A 118 -7.72 3.15 12.30
CA ASP A 118 -9.17 3.20 12.13
C ASP A 118 -9.67 4.61 11.78
N ALA A 119 -9.01 5.65 12.29
CA ALA A 119 -9.26 7.03 11.86
C ALA A 119 -8.95 7.23 10.36
N GLU A 120 -7.82 6.70 9.87
CA GLU A 120 -7.45 6.79 8.46
C GLU A 120 -8.41 5.97 7.56
N ARG A 121 -8.85 4.80 8.01
CA ARG A 121 -9.88 4.01 7.30
C ARG A 121 -11.18 4.80 7.15
N MET A 122 -11.61 5.50 8.19
CA MET A 122 -12.80 6.36 8.12
C MET A 122 -12.60 7.53 7.15
N LEU A 123 -11.40 8.11 7.10
CA LEU A 123 -11.09 9.21 6.18
C LEU A 123 -11.09 8.74 4.72
N LEU A 124 -10.49 7.59 4.43
CA LEU A 124 -10.53 6.96 3.11
C LEU A 124 -11.96 6.70 2.62
N ARG A 125 -12.85 6.24 3.51
CA ARG A 125 -14.28 6.08 3.18
C ARG A 125 -14.94 7.40 2.79
N LYS A 126 -14.56 8.51 3.44
CA LYS A 126 -15.05 9.86 3.07
C LYS A 126 -14.53 10.26 1.69
N TYR A 127 -13.24 10.10 1.42
CA TYR A 127 -12.66 10.38 0.09
C TYR A 127 -13.33 9.56 -1.01
N HIS A 128 -13.55 8.27 -0.80
CA HIS A 128 -14.22 7.41 -1.78
C HIS A 128 -15.68 7.82 -2.04
N SER A 129 -16.36 8.40 -1.05
CA SER A 129 -17.73 8.91 -1.20
C SER A 129 -17.81 10.34 -1.74
N ASP A 130 -16.68 11.03 -1.86
CA ASP A 130 -16.63 12.43 -2.32
C ASP A 130 -16.56 12.49 -3.86
N PRO A 131 -17.60 13.00 -4.54
CA PRO A 131 -17.64 13.08 -6.00
C PRO A 131 -16.58 14.04 -6.59
N THR A 132 -15.93 14.87 -5.76
CA THR A 132 -14.85 15.75 -6.19
C THR A 132 -13.49 15.05 -6.21
N ALA A 133 -13.34 13.94 -5.48
CA ALA A 133 -12.14 13.10 -5.43
C ALA A 133 -12.23 11.94 -6.44
N LYS A 134 -12.35 12.28 -7.74
CA LYS A 134 -12.65 11.31 -8.82
C LYS A 134 -11.74 10.08 -8.85
N ASP A 135 -10.45 10.25 -8.55
CA ASP A 135 -9.50 9.13 -8.55
C ASP A 135 -9.72 8.18 -7.37
N ALA A 136 -10.15 8.68 -6.21
CA ALA A 136 -10.44 7.87 -5.03
C ALA A 136 -11.77 7.12 -5.18
N GLU A 137 -12.78 7.74 -5.79
CA GLU A 137 -14.08 7.12 -6.06
C GLU A 137 -13.96 5.86 -6.95
N GLN A 138 -12.98 5.83 -7.86
CA GLN A 138 -12.77 4.72 -8.79
C GLN A 138 -12.10 3.49 -8.15
N THR A 139 -11.56 3.61 -6.95
CA THR A 139 -10.91 2.50 -6.26
C THR A 139 -11.93 1.57 -5.61
N SER A 140 -11.72 0.25 -5.71
CA SER A 140 -12.62 -0.73 -5.07
C SER A 140 -12.31 -0.94 -3.59
N GLY A 141 -11.08 -0.68 -3.17
CA GLY A 141 -10.58 -0.92 -1.83
C GLY A 141 -9.16 -0.42 -1.62
N PHE A 142 -8.57 -0.77 -0.48
CA PHE A 142 -7.21 -0.39 -0.09
C PHE A 142 -6.51 -1.50 0.70
N LEU A 143 -5.18 -1.48 0.69
CA LEU A 143 -4.35 -2.33 1.53
C LEU A 143 -4.51 -1.89 2.99
N LEU A 144 -5.03 -2.78 3.83
CA LEU A 144 -5.27 -2.52 5.24
C LEU A 144 -4.07 -2.90 6.10
N GLU A 145 -3.43 -4.04 5.82
CA GLU A 145 -2.32 -4.53 6.62
C GLU A 145 -1.45 -5.52 5.84
N ILE A 146 -0.15 -5.54 6.16
CA ILE A 146 0.79 -6.61 5.79
C ILE A 146 1.31 -7.21 7.09
N PHE A 147 1.17 -8.53 7.27
CA PHE A 147 1.65 -9.20 8.48
C PHE A 147 2.14 -10.63 8.22
N PRO A 148 3.13 -11.12 8.99
CA PRO A 148 3.61 -12.49 8.86
C PRO A 148 2.74 -13.46 9.67
N VAL A 149 2.48 -14.64 9.14
CA VAL A 149 1.94 -15.80 9.88
C VAL A 149 2.67 -17.05 9.42
N LYS A 150 3.41 -17.70 10.33
CA LYS A 150 4.37 -18.78 10.00
C LYS A 150 5.34 -18.32 8.87
N GLN A 151 5.52 -19.14 7.84
CA GLN A 151 6.30 -18.82 6.65
C GLN A 151 5.55 -17.98 5.61
N TYR A 152 4.35 -17.48 5.91
CA TYR A 152 3.56 -16.73 4.94
C TYR A 152 3.56 -15.24 5.24
N ARG A 153 3.56 -14.46 4.16
CA ARG A 153 3.19 -13.06 4.19
C ARG A 153 1.71 -12.94 3.85
N VAL A 154 0.95 -12.22 4.67
CA VAL A 154 -0.48 -11.98 4.48
C VAL A 154 -0.70 -10.52 4.15
N GLU A 155 -1.40 -10.24 3.05
CA GLU A 155 -1.91 -8.90 2.72
C GLU A 155 -3.41 -8.88 2.96
N ALA A 156 -3.89 -8.04 3.86
CA ALA A 156 -5.31 -7.80 4.04
C ALA A 156 -5.74 -6.61 3.17
N VAL A 157 -6.72 -6.82 2.31
CA VAL A 157 -7.38 -5.78 1.51
C VAL A 157 -8.79 -5.59 2.05
N GLU A 158 -9.19 -4.34 2.25
CA GLU A 158 -10.56 -3.96 2.59
C GLU A 158 -11.22 -3.30 1.39
N PHE A 159 -12.46 -3.70 1.08
CA PHE A 159 -13.24 -3.08 0.01
C PHE A 159 -14.19 -2.01 0.57
N TYR A 160 -14.30 -0.88 -0.15
CA TYR A 160 -15.21 0.21 0.25
C TYR A 160 -16.67 -0.22 0.21
N ARG A 161 -17.01 -1.01 -0.80
CA ARG A 161 -18.28 -1.70 -1.00
C ARG A 161 -17.99 -3.18 -1.27
N PRO A 162 -18.86 -4.10 -0.82
CA PRO A 162 -18.66 -5.51 -1.11
C PRO A 162 -18.54 -5.74 -2.63
N VAL A 163 -17.58 -6.56 -3.03
CA VAL A 163 -17.29 -6.84 -4.45
C VAL A 163 -17.72 -8.25 -4.83
N GLU A 164 -17.83 -8.48 -6.14
CA GLU A 164 -18.18 -9.76 -6.75
C GLU A 164 -19.57 -10.27 -6.30
N LYS A 165 -19.98 -11.45 -6.80
CA LYS A 165 -21.30 -12.01 -6.49
C LYS A 165 -21.43 -12.49 -5.04
N MET A 166 -20.31 -12.77 -4.38
CA MET A 166 -20.28 -13.26 -3.01
C MET A 166 -20.30 -12.15 -1.97
N HIS A 167 -20.27 -10.89 -2.39
CA HIS A 167 -20.19 -9.73 -1.50
C HIS A 167 -18.97 -9.81 -0.56
N ILE A 168 -17.78 -9.72 -1.15
CA ILE A 168 -16.51 -9.83 -0.43
C ILE A 168 -16.17 -8.46 0.19
N TYR A 169 -15.98 -8.44 1.50
CA TYR A 169 -15.65 -7.24 2.28
C TYR A 169 -14.15 -7.13 2.55
N TYR A 170 -13.52 -8.27 2.84
CA TYR A 170 -12.07 -8.36 3.04
C TYR A 170 -11.51 -9.53 2.24
N ARG A 171 -10.31 -9.34 1.69
CA ARG A 171 -9.55 -10.39 1.02
C ARG A 171 -8.15 -10.47 1.62
N PHE A 172 -7.78 -11.65 2.08
CA PHE A 172 -6.47 -11.94 2.65
C PHE A 172 -5.66 -12.72 1.62
N LEU A 173 -4.65 -12.08 1.02
CA LEU A 173 -3.75 -12.73 0.06
C LEU A 173 -2.60 -13.37 0.82
N ILE A 174 -2.48 -14.69 0.74
CA ILE A 174 -1.43 -15.46 1.39
C ILE A 174 -0.35 -15.73 0.35
N ARG A 175 0.86 -15.28 0.67
CA ARG A 175 2.03 -15.37 -0.21
C ARG A 175 3.14 -16.17 0.43
N ASP A 176 3.84 -16.94 -0.39
CA ASP A 176 5.07 -17.62 0.00
C ASP A 176 6.24 -16.63 0.19
N GLN A 177 7.41 -17.16 0.55
CA GLN A 177 8.64 -16.39 0.73
C GLN A 177 9.09 -15.68 -0.56
N GLY A 178 8.69 -16.19 -1.74
CA GLY A 178 8.94 -15.57 -3.04
C GLY A 178 7.89 -14.55 -3.46
N ARG A 179 6.98 -14.14 -2.56
CA ARG A 179 5.83 -13.24 -2.81
C ARG A 179 4.80 -13.77 -3.80
N LYS A 180 4.90 -15.03 -4.21
CA LYS A 180 3.88 -15.64 -5.07
C LYS A 180 2.64 -15.93 -4.22
N ARG A 181 1.48 -15.52 -4.70
CA ARG A 181 0.20 -15.87 -4.06
C ARG A 181 -0.01 -17.38 -4.16
N VAL A 182 -0.14 -18.02 -3.00
CA VAL A 182 -0.41 -19.47 -2.87
C VAL A 182 -1.83 -19.76 -2.43
N TRP A 183 -2.51 -18.78 -1.81
CA TRP A 183 -3.88 -18.90 -1.37
C TRP A 183 -4.52 -17.51 -1.20
N SER A 184 -5.84 -17.46 -1.16
CA SER A 184 -6.58 -16.31 -0.64
C SER A 184 -7.68 -16.75 0.30
N ILE A 185 -7.97 -15.94 1.31
CA ILE A 185 -9.13 -16.13 2.19
C ILE A 185 -10.00 -14.89 2.07
N ASP A 186 -11.26 -15.06 1.71
CA ASP A 186 -12.24 -13.99 1.56
C ASP A 186 -13.20 -14.00 2.75
N ALA A 187 -13.54 -12.81 3.26
CA ALA A 187 -14.63 -12.61 4.20
C ALA A 187 -15.83 -12.07 3.42
N GLU A 188 -16.82 -12.93 3.24
CA GLU A 188 -17.94 -12.72 2.32
C GLU A 188 -19.30 -12.84 3.01
N SER A 189 -20.33 -12.22 2.43
CA SER A 189 -21.72 -12.26 2.94
C SER A 189 -22.70 -12.22 1.76
N ASN A 190 -22.81 -13.36 1.08
CA ASN A 190 -23.62 -13.49 -0.13
C ASN A 190 -25.12 -13.44 0.19
N ASP A 191 -25.93 -13.00 -0.79
CA ASP A 191 -27.37 -12.79 -0.58
C ASP A 191 -28.17 -14.09 -0.43
N PHE A 192 -27.64 -15.22 -0.91
CA PHE A 192 -28.31 -16.51 -0.82
C PHE A 192 -28.36 -17.00 0.64
N ASP A 193 -27.20 -17.02 1.31
CA ASP A 193 -27.10 -17.39 2.71
C ASP A 193 -27.78 -16.35 3.61
N GLU A 194 -27.64 -15.07 3.28
CA GLU A 194 -28.26 -13.98 4.02
C GLU A 194 -29.79 -14.09 4.05
N THR A 195 -30.42 -14.50 2.93
CA THR A 195 -31.88 -14.67 2.88
C THR A 195 -32.37 -15.75 3.86
N SER A 196 -31.68 -16.88 3.90
CA SER A 196 -32.03 -18.00 4.79
C SER A 196 -31.74 -17.63 6.25
N TRP A 197 -30.63 -16.95 6.51
CA TRP A 197 -30.25 -16.48 7.83
C TRP A 197 -31.21 -15.44 8.38
N ALA A 198 -31.56 -14.41 7.62
CA ALA A 198 -32.47 -13.35 8.07
C ALA A 198 -33.86 -13.88 8.44
N LYS A 199 -34.32 -14.94 7.76
CA LYS A 199 -35.55 -15.65 8.14
C LYS A 199 -35.43 -16.37 9.48
N ALA A 200 -34.26 -16.93 9.79
CA ALA A 200 -34.00 -17.63 11.06
C ALA A 200 -33.69 -16.65 12.21
N TYR A 201 -33.14 -15.47 11.92
CA TYR A 201 -32.68 -14.47 12.90
C TYR A 201 -33.26 -13.07 12.60
N PRO A 202 -34.59 -12.90 12.57
CA PRO A 202 -35.23 -11.68 12.08
C PRO A 202 -34.94 -10.43 12.93
N LYS A 203 -34.68 -10.59 14.24
CA LYS A 203 -34.32 -9.46 15.11
C LYS A 203 -32.93 -8.93 14.78
N GLN A 204 -31.95 -9.81 14.65
CA GLN A 204 -30.58 -9.47 14.31
C GLN A 204 -30.49 -8.87 12.90
N ALA A 205 -31.22 -9.43 11.93
CA ALA A 205 -31.32 -8.88 10.59
C ALA A 205 -31.93 -7.46 10.60
N ALA A 206 -32.96 -7.22 11.42
CA ALA A 206 -33.55 -5.89 11.58
C ALA A 206 -32.58 -4.87 12.23
N GLU A 207 -31.61 -5.33 13.01
CA GLU A 207 -30.50 -4.52 13.55
C GLU A 207 -29.36 -4.30 12.54
N GLY A 208 -29.49 -4.82 11.31
CA GLY A 208 -28.49 -4.71 10.25
C GLY A 208 -27.32 -5.67 10.39
N GLN A 209 -27.40 -6.66 11.29
CA GLN A 209 -26.42 -7.76 11.33
C GLN A 209 -26.59 -8.66 10.11
N ARG A 210 -25.50 -9.32 9.70
CA ARG A 210 -25.49 -10.25 8.57
C ARG A 210 -24.84 -11.58 8.94
N GLN A 211 -25.03 -12.58 8.10
CA GLN A 211 -24.22 -13.79 8.10
C GLN A 211 -23.00 -13.61 7.19
N TYR A 212 -21.86 -14.03 7.71
CA TYR A 212 -20.58 -14.00 7.03
C TYR A 212 -19.96 -15.40 6.96
N GLN A 213 -19.10 -15.57 5.97
CA GLN A 213 -18.29 -16.77 5.79
C GLN A 213 -16.84 -16.39 5.51
N LEU A 214 -15.92 -17.23 6.00
CA LEU A 214 -14.52 -17.25 5.57
C LEU A 214 -14.33 -18.38 4.57
N THR A 215 -14.06 -18.01 3.32
CA THR A 215 -13.88 -18.92 2.19
C THR A 215 -12.43 -18.85 1.71
N GLY A 216 -11.79 -20.00 1.55
CA GLY A 216 -10.45 -20.14 0.99
C GLY A 216 -10.53 -20.42 -0.50
N HIS A 217 -9.67 -19.78 -1.28
CA HIS A 217 -9.60 -19.94 -2.72
C HIS A 217 -8.16 -20.21 -3.19
N GLY A 218 -8.01 -21.22 -4.02
CA GLY A 218 -6.82 -21.49 -4.83
C GLY A 218 -7.18 -21.60 -6.31
N THR A 219 -6.24 -22.06 -7.13
CA THR A 219 -6.44 -22.15 -8.59
C THR A 219 -7.58 -23.10 -9.00
N SER A 220 -7.83 -24.15 -8.21
CA SER A 220 -8.79 -25.21 -8.55
C SER A 220 -9.61 -25.73 -7.36
N ILE A 221 -9.43 -25.14 -6.18
CA ILE A 221 -10.04 -25.62 -4.94
C ILE A 221 -10.58 -24.41 -4.18
N ASN A 222 -11.81 -24.55 -3.68
CA ASN A 222 -12.41 -23.66 -2.69
C ASN A 222 -12.65 -24.44 -1.39
N LEU A 223 -12.47 -23.80 -0.24
CA LEU A 223 -12.67 -24.40 1.08
C LEU A 223 -13.46 -23.47 1.99
N ASP A 224 -14.46 -24.01 2.68
CA ASP A 224 -15.20 -23.25 3.69
C ASP A 224 -14.55 -23.45 5.06
N TYR A 225 -14.11 -22.35 5.67
CA TYR A 225 -13.46 -22.43 6.98
C TYR A 225 -14.43 -22.22 8.13
N ARG A 226 -15.30 -21.21 8.01
CA ARG A 226 -16.15 -20.79 9.11
C ARG A 226 -17.31 -19.92 8.65
N MET A 227 -18.49 -20.15 9.21
CA MET A 227 -19.60 -19.20 9.21
C MET A 227 -19.72 -18.50 10.57
N PHE A 228 -20.13 -17.24 10.56
CA PHE A 228 -20.33 -16.39 11.75
C PHE A 228 -21.36 -15.30 11.44
N SER A 229 -21.90 -14.66 12.47
CA SER A 229 -22.93 -13.64 12.33
C SER A 229 -22.59 -12.40 13.13
N GLY A 230 -23.22 -11.28 12.80
CA GLY A 230 -23.07 -10.01 13.50
C GLY A 230 -22.52 -8.92 12.59
N ASN A 231 -21.78 -7.98 13.18
CA ASN A 231 -21.03 -6.93 12.48
C ASN A 231 -19.57 -6.98 12.94
N PRO A 232 -18.82 -8.03 12.56
CA PRO A 232 -17.48 -8.24 13.07
C PRO A 232 -16.54 -7.16 12.55
N ASP A 233 -15.76 -6.59 13.47
CA ASP A 233 -14.69 -5.68 13.10
C ASP A 233 -13.54 -6.43 12.40
N TYR A 234 -12.66 -5.65 11.78
CA TYR A 234 -11.50 -6.19 11.08
C TYR A 234 -10.61 -7.04 12.00
N ASP A 235 -10.37 -6.61 13.24
CA ASP A 235 -9.45 -7.32 14.15
C ASP A 235 -10.00 -8.72 14.52
N THR A 236 -11.32 -8.85 14.63
CA THR A 236 -12.03 -10.13 14.83
C THR A 236 -11.84 -11.06 13.63
N ILE A 237 -12.05 -10.55 12.41
CA ILE A 237 -11.88 -11.33 11.17
C ILE A 237 -10.40 -11.73 11.01
N ARG A 238 -9.48 -10.78 11.22
CA ARG A 238 -8.02 -11.01 11.18
C ARG A 238 -7.61 -12.13 12.13
N ALA A 239 -8.11 -12.14 13.37
CA ALA A 239 -7.82 -13.19 14.33
C ALA A 239 -8.29 -14.59 13.86
N MET A 240 -9.46 -14.66 13.20
CA MET A 240 -9.94 -15.91 12.61
C MET A 240 -9.04 -16.38 11.46
N VAL A 241 -8.61 -15.47 10.57
CA VAL A 241 -7.70 -15.79 9.47
C VAL A 241 -6.34 -16.27 9.98
N VAL A 242 -5.76 -15.59 10.98
CA VAL A 242 -4.52 -16.02 11.62
C VAL A 242 -4.67 -17.45 12.16
N LYS A 243 -5.77 -17.74 12.87
CA LYS A 243 -6.03 -19.08 13.39
C LYS A 243 -6.13 -20.14 12.28
N ILE A 244 -6.77 -19.83 11.16
CA ILE A 244 -6.84 -20.74 9.99
C ILE A 244 -5.43 -21.08 9.50
N ILE A 245 -4.58 -20.07 9.30
CA ILE A 245 -3.19 -20.26 8.82
C ILE A 245 -2.34 -21.00 9.88
N GLU A 246 -2.52 -20.70 11.16
CA GLU A 246 -1.83 -21.39 12.26
C GLU A 246 -2.21 -22.86 12.38
N GLN A 247 -3.47 -23.21 12.11
CA GLN A 247 -3.95 -24.59 12.14
C GLN A 247 -3.61 -25.39 10.88
N GLN A 248 -3.17 -24.72 9.82
CA GLN A 248 -2.77 -25.37 8.57
C GLN A 248 -1.51 -26.24 8.78
N THR A 249 -1.65 -27.56 8.61
CA THR A 249 -0.57 -28.55 8.85
C THR A 249 0.15 -29.01 7.59
N ALA A 250 -0.37 -28.70 6.41
CA ALA A 250 0.25 -28.95 5.11
C ALA A 250 0.40 -27.64 4.32
N PRO A 251 1.28 -27.53 3.32
CA PRO A 251 1.31 -26.37 2.42
C PRO A 251 -0.08 -26.04 1.87
N PHE A 252 -0.36 -24.76 1.61
CA PHE A 252 -1.62 -24.41 0.98
C PHE A 252 -1.73 -25.08 -0.40
N PRO A 253 -2.93 -25.47 -0.87
CA PRO A 253 -3.05 -26.21 -2.13
C PRO A 253 -2.45 -25.52 -3.36
N GLY A 254 -2.34 -24.19 -3.36
CA GLY A 254 -1.69 -23.43 -4.44
C GLY A 254 -0.16 -23.31 -4.31
N GLU A 255 0.42 -23.83 -3.24
CA GLU A 255 1.86 -23.98 -3.05
C GLU A 255 2.31 -25.28 -3.74
N ALA A 256 3.24 -25.17 -4.70
CA ALA A 256 3.78 -26.36 -5.36
C ALA A 256 4.48 -27.24 -4.31
N LYS A 257 4.28 -28.56 -4.38
CA LYS A 257 5.05 -29.49 -3.55
C LYS A 257 6.52 -29.38 -3.96
N GLN A 258 7.37 -28.95 -3.03
CA GLN A 258 8.82 -29.02 -3.19
C GLN A 258 9.29 -30.47 -3.14
#